data_AF-A0A6L8KB15-F1
#
_entry.id   AF-A0A6L8KB15-F1
#
_cell.length_a   1.000
_cell.length_b   1.000
_cell.length_c   1.000
_cell.angle_alpha   90.00
_cell.angle_beta   90.00
_cell.angle_gamma   90.00
#
_symmetry.space_group_name_H-M   'P 1'
#
loop_
_entity.id
_entity.type
_entity.pdbx_description
1 polymer ?
#
loop_
_entity_poly.entity_id
_entity_poly.type
_entity_poly.pdbx_seq_one_letter_code
_entity_poly.pdbx_strand_id
1 'polypeptide(L)'
;MFFDWLFRDVSAARNLFERHAALQHNKYMSRYLPVYLRRWSVLATLDFGLGFLFERGLQATMLSACFITWSCMTVVGMVVIAVAWVFLTYGRLS
;
A
#
# COMPACT_ATOMS: atom_id res chain seq x y z
N MET A 1 3.93 -2.60 -11.18
CA MET A 1 2.63 -3.33 -11.15
C MET A 1 1.62 -2.79 -10.14
N PHE A 2 2.00 -2.25 -8.96
CA PHE A 2 1.01 -1.65 -8.01
C PHE A 2 0.78 -0.14 -8.18
N PHE A 3 1.84 0.63 -8.50
CA PHE A 3 1.76 2.09 -8.61
C PHE A 3 2.21 2.63 -9.97
N ASP A 4 2.34 1.80 -11.00
CA ASP A 4 2.73 2.29 -12.34
C ASP A 4 1.78 3.35 -12.90
N TRP A 5 0.52 3.32 -12.47
CA TRP A 5 -0.47 4.34 -12.82
C TRP A 5 -0.34 5.63 -12.00
N LEU A 6 0.25 5.57 -10.80
CA LEU A 6 0.34 6.70 -9.86
C LEU A 6 1.72 7.38 -9.85
N PHE A 7 2.78 6.62 -10.04
CA PHE A 7 4.16 7.09 -10.07
C PHE A 7 4.79 6.87 -11.42
N ARG A 8 5.49 7.90 -11.89
CA ARG A 8 6.25 7.84 -13.14
C ARG A 8 7.67 7.40 -12.83
N ASP A 9 8.17 6.42 -13.60
CA ASP A 9 9.54 5.94 -13.43
C ASP A 9 10.53 7.06 -13.78
N VAL A 10 11.34 7.41 -12.79
CA VAL A 10 12.35 8.46 -12.86
C VAL A 10 13.61 7.97 -13.58
N SER A 11 13.84 6.65 -13.59
CA SER A 11 15.03 6.02 -14.21
C SER A 11 14.90 5.91 -15.73
N ALA A 12 13.67 5.95 -16.25
CA ALA A 12 13.38 5.93 -17.68
C ALA A 12 13.55 7.30 -18.37
N ALA A 13 13.71 8.38 -17.60
CA ALA A 13 13.86 9.73 -18.15
C ALA A 13 15.25 9.91 -18.80
N ARG A 14 15.27 10.37 -20.06
CA ARG A 14 16.53 10.61 -20.79
C ARG A 14 17.20 11.93 -20.42
N ASN A 15 16.41 12.91 -19.99
CA ASN A 15 16.87 14.27 -19.70
C ASN A 15 16.70 14.65 -18.22
N LEU A 16 17.60 15.51 -17.71
CA LEU A 16 17.54 16.01 -16.34
C LEU A 16 16.22 16.75 -16.03
N PHE A 17 15.67 17.48 -17.01
CA PHE A 17 14.39 18.18 -16.86
C PHE A 17 13.20 17.22 -16.74
N GLU A 18 13.16 16.17 -17.56
CA GLU A 18 12.13 15.12 -17.48
C GLU A 18 12.19 14.40 -16.13
N ARG A 19 13.42 14.16 -15.63
CA ARG A 19 13.66 13.57 -14.32
C ARG A 19 13.12 14.43 -13.17
N HIS A 20 13.38 15.73 -13.22
CA HIS A 20 12.86 16.68 -12.22
C HIS A 20 11.33 16.80 -12.28
N ALA A 21 10.75 16.85 -13.48
CA ALA A 21 9.29 16.89 -13.66
C ALA A 21 8.62 15.61 -13.12
N ALA A 22 9.19 14.44 -13.39
CA ALA A 22 8.71 13.16 -12.86
C ALA A 22 8.79 13.10 -11.32
N LEU A 23 9.90 13.56 -10.74
CA LEU A 23 10.06 13.63 -9.27
C LEU A 23 9.05 14.57 -8.61
N GLN A 24 8.81 15.74 -9.19
CA GLN A 24 7.86 16.70 -8.66
C GLN A 24 6.42 16.18 -8.76
N HIS A 25 6.09 15.51 -9.86
CA HIS A 25 4.80 14.83 -10.03
C HIS A 25 4.61 13.71 -8.98
N ASN A 26 5.62 12.87 -8.78
CA ASN A 26 5.58 11.79 -7.79
C ASN A 26 5.44 12.34 -6.36
N LYS A 27 6.13 13.44 -6.02
CA LYS A 27 5.97 14.13 -4.73
C LYS A 27 4.54 14.64 -4.54
N TYR A 28 3.95 15.26 -5.56
CA TYR A 28 2.56 15.73 -5.49
C TYR A 28 1.56 14.58 -5.30
N MET A 29 1.74 13.48 -6.04
CA MET A 29 0.88 12.30 -5.95
C MET A 29 1.05 11.53 -4.63
N SER A 30 2.19 11.67 -3.94
CA SER A 30 2.44 11.00 -2.65
C SER A 30 1.39 11.35 -1.57
N ARG A 31 0.73 12.51 -1.68
CA ARG A 31 -0.34 12.93 -0.76
C ARG A 31 -1.55 11.98 -0.76
N TYR A 32 -1.78 11.23 -1.84
CA TYR A 32 -2.89 10.29 -1.93
C TYR A 32 -2.58 8.93 -1.29
N LEU A 33 -1.30 8.54 -1.17
CA LEU A 33 -0.89 7.28 -0.53
C LEU A 33 -1.49 7.07 0.87
N PRO A 34 -1.42 8.02 1.83
CA PRO A 34 -1.97 7.82 3.17
C PRO A 34 -3.51 7.73 3.17
N VAL A 35 -4.18 8.37 2.21
CA VAL A 35 -5.64 8.25 2.04
C VAL A 35 -6.02 6.85 1.58
N TYR A 36 -5.26 6.28 0.64
CA TYR A 36 -5.41 4.88 0.26
C TYR A 36 -5.10 3.97 1.44
N LEU A 37 -3.99 4.18 2.14
CA LEU A 37 -3.59 3.36 3.29
C LEU A 37 -4.68 3.33 4.37
N ARG A 38 -5.32 4.47 4.66
CA ARG A 38 -6.46 4.54 5.60
C ARG A 38 -7.68 3.74 5.13
N ARG A 39 -7.98 3.72 3.83
CA ARG A 39 -9.09 2.92 3.29
C ARG A 39 -8.77 1.42 3.41
N TRP A 40 -7.56 1.04 3.07
CA TRP A 40 -7.11 -0.35 3.14
C TRP A 40 -6.93 -0.85 4.57
N SER A 41 -6.56 0.02 5.52
CA SER A 41 -6.47 -0.35 6.94
C SER A 41 -7.83 -0.67 7.55
N VAL A 42 -8.89 0.03 7.11
CA VAL A 42 -10.27 -0.30 7.53
C VAL A 42 -10.65 -1.70 7.04
N LEU A 43 -10.40 -2.01 5.77
CA LEU A 43 -10.64 -3.35 5.23
C LEU A 43 -9.84 -4.42 5.99
N ALA A 44 -8.54 -4.20 6.21
CA ALA A 44 -7.71 -5.15 6.94
C ALA A 44 -8.17 -5.36 8.39
N THR A 45 -8.64 -4.30 9.06
CA THR A 45 -9.19 -4.40 10.42
C THR A 45 -10.51 -5.17 10.42
N LEU A 46 -11.36 -4.96 9.41
CA LEU A 46 -12.60 -5.70 9.24
C LEU A 46 -12.34 -7.19 8.94
N ASP A 47 -11.40 -7.50 8.05
CA ASP A 47 -11.01 -8.88 7.71
C ASP A 47 -10.43 -9.62 8.92
N PHE A 48 -9.54 -8.99 9.70
CA PHE A 48 -9.03 -9.55 10.94
C PHE A 48 -10.12 -9.75 11.99
N GLY A 49 -11.02 -8.78 12.14
CA GLY A 49 -12.16 -8.87 13.05
C GLY A 49 -13.10 -10.02 12.70
N LEU A 50 -13.41 -10.17 11.41
CA LEU A 50 -14.20 -11.28 10.89
C LEU A 50 -13.49 -12.62 11.13
N GLY A 51 -12.19 -12.72 10.85
CA GLY A 51 -11.39 -13.92 11.12
C GLY A 51 -11.46 -14.35 12.58
N PHE A 52 -11.31 -13.41 13.52
CA PHE A 52 -11.42 -13.68 14.96
C PHE A 52 -12.84 -14.12 15.37
N LEU A 53 -13.87 -13.49 14.81
CA LEU A 53 -15.28 -13.86 15.05
C LEU A 53 -15.61 -15.25 14.52
N PHE A 54 -15.11 -15.61 13.32
CA PHE A 54 -15.31 -16.94 12.74
C PHE A 54 -14.58 -18.04 13.51
N GLU A 55 -13.36 -17.77 13.97
CA GLU A 55 -12.58 -18.71 14.78
C GLU A 55 -13.25 -18.97 16.14
N ARG A 56 -13.74 -17.91 16.81
CA ARG A 56 -14.41 -18.03 18.11
C ARG A 56 -15.85 -18.52 18.02
N GLY A 57 -16.56 -18.23 16.93
CA GLY A 57 -17.98 -18.53 16.78
C GLY A 57 -18.30 -19.86 16.10
N LEU A 58 -17.49 -20.32 15.14
CA LEU A 58 -17.89 -21.40 14.22
C LEU A 58 -16.95 -22.62 14.20
N GLN A 59 -15.80 -22.58 14.90
CA GLN A 59 -14.78 -23.65 14.88
C GLN A 59 -14.39 -24.12 13.44
N ALA A 60 -14.58 -23.27 12.44
CA ALA A 60 -14.35 -23.58 11.03
C ALA A 60 -12.91 -23.22 10.65
N THR A 61 -11.97 -24.09 11.00
CA THR A 61 -10.51 -23.89 10.82
C THR A 61 -10.11 -23.57 9.38
N MET A 62 -10.81 -24.13 8.39
CA MET A 62 -10.48 -23.99 6.98
C MET A 62 -10.86 -22.61 6.41
N LEU A 63 -11.99 -22.04 6.84
CA LEU A 63 -12.40 -20.68 6.49
C LEU A 63 -11.50 -19.63 7.15
N SER A 64 -11.14 -19.84 8.42
CA SER A 64 -10.19 -18.97 9.13
C SER A 64 -8.84 -18.90 8.41
N ALA A 65 -8.30 -20.04 7.95
CA ALA A 65 -7.04 -20.08 7.21
C ALA A 65 -7.10 -19.27 5.89
N CYS A 66 -8.21 -19.30 5.16
CA CYS A 66 -8.39 -18.47 3.96
C CYS A 66 -8.42 -16.97 4.29
N PHE A 67 -9.17 -16.56 5.31
CA PHE A 67 -9.23 -15.16 5.74
C PHE A 67 -7.90 -14.64 6.27
N ILE A 68 -7.15 -15.45 7.01
CA ILE A 68 -5.80 -15.11 7.49
C ILE A 68 -4.83 -14.94 6.32
N THR A 69 -4.86 -15.85 5.34
CA THR A 69 -3.99 -15.77 4.16
C THR A 69 -4.30 -14.51 3.35
N TRP A 70 -5.58 -14.19 3.18
CA TRP A 70 -6.04 -12.96 2.52
C TRP A 70 -5.60 -11.70 3.27
N SER A 71 -5.74 -11.72 4.60
CA SER A 71 -5.30 -10.62 5.49
C SER A 71 -3.79 -10.41 5.44
N CYS A 72 -3.01 -11.49 5.30
CA CYS A 72 -1.56 -11.40 5.15
C CYS A 72 -1.18 -10.66 3.86
N MET A 73 -1.85 -10.98 2.74
CA MET A 73 -1.61 -10.30 1.45
C MET A 73 -1.96 -8.81 1.51
N THR A 74 -3.07 -8.43 2.15
CA THR A 74 -3.44 -7.02 2.32
C THR A 74 -2.46 -6.28 3.24
N VAL A 75 -1.96 -6.93 4.30
CA VAL A 75 -0.93 -6.36 5.18
C VAL A 75 0.37 -6.08 4.45
N VAL A 76 0.86 -7.03 3.63
CA VAL A 76 2.07 -6.80 2.82
C VAL A 76 1.89 -5.61 1.87
N GLY A 77 0.72 -5.51 1.22
CA GLY A 77 0.39 -4.35 0.38
C GLY A 77 0.40 -3.02 1.15
N MET A 78 -0.15 -3.00 2.37
CA MET A 78 -0.13 -1.83 3.25
C MET A 78 1.30 -1.44 3.66
N VAL A 79 2.18 -2.41 3.95
CA VAL A 79 3.59 -2.16 4.27
C VAL A 79 4.30 -1.52 3.07
N VAL A 80 4.08 -2.02 1.86
CA VAL A 80 4.69 -1.43 0.64
C VAL A 80 4.20 0.01 0.43
N ILE A 81 2.90 0.28 0.60
CA ILE A 81 2.35 1.65 0.53
C ILE A 81 2.99 2.56 1.58
N ALA A 82 3.11 2.07 2.83
CA ALA A 82 3.67 2.82 3.95
C ALA A 82 5.12 3.18 3.69
N VAL A 83 5.93 2.19 3.28
CA VAL A 83 7.34 2.35 2.97
C VAL A 83 7.50 3.35 1.82
N ALA A 84 6.74 3.19 0.72
CA ALA A 84 6.77 4.14 -0.40
C ALA A 84 6.42 5.56 0.04
N TRP A 85 5.41 5.73 0.91
CA TRP A 85 5.04 7.03 1.45
C TRP A 85 6.15 7.64 2.33
N VAL A 86 6.75 6.86 3.22
CA VAL A 86 7.87 7.32 4.07
C VAL A 86 9.06 7.74 3.21
N PHE A 87 9.42 6.94 2.21
CA PHE A 87 10.50 7.29 1.28
C PHE A 87 10.20 8.56 0.47
N LEU A 88 8.97 8.77 0.02
CA LEU A 88 8.62 9.97 -0.76
C LEU A 88 8.46 11.23 0.12
N THR A 89 8.08 11.05 1.39
CA THR A 89 7.84 12.15 2.34
C THR A 89 9.12 12.58 3.06
N TYR A 90 9.92 11.61 3.52
CA TYR A 90 11.13 11.83 4.31
C TYR A 90 12.42 11.57 3.55
N GLY A 91 12.37 10.79 2.46
CA GLY A 91 13.50 10.71 1.55
C GLY A 91 13.70 12.07 0.91
N ARG A 92 14.70 12.81 1.41
CA ARG A 92 15.36 13.86 0.63
C ARG A 92 16.02 13.19 -0.57
N LEU A 93 15.21 12.85 -1.57
CA LEU A 93 15.66 12.70 -2.95
C LEU A 93 16.04 14.13 -3.38
N SER A 94 17.24 14.51 -2.96
CA SER A 94 18.00 15.67 -3.43
C SER A 94 18.74 15.30 -4.70
#